data_AF-A0A6P1Y4I3-F1
#
_entry.id   AF-A0A6P1Y4I3-F1
#
_cell.length_a   1.000
_cell.length_b   1.000
_cell.length_c   1.000
_cell.angle_alpha   90.00
_cell.angle_beta   90.00
_cell.angle_gamma   90.00
#
_symmetry.space_group_name_H-M   'P 1'
#
loop_
_entity.id
_entity.type
_entity.pdbx_description
1 polymer ?
#
loop_
_entity_poly.entity_id
_entity_poly.type
_entity_poly.pdbx_seq_one_letter_code
_entity_poly.pdbx_strand_id
1 'polypeptide(L)'
;MKSITVTLHRVFNKGHLCFELPNNLADKEGIRQILSYCRDKKNDYVSVTLTPPRRPRSTGDHSQNHHLNGHIMQICADTGNDYETVKAKVKMIACESFGYPYTEFQGVIVPQGESKASTEECAYLIEAAHLLAADLGIILKEE
;
A
#
# COMPACT_ATOMS: atom_id res chain seq x y z
N MET A 1 15.20 12.17 -11.46
CA MET A 1 14.16 13.18 -11.76
C MET A 1 13.34 13.33 -10.48
N LYS A 2 13.30 14.51 -9.85
CA LYS A 2 12.54 14.68 -8.61
C LYS A 2 11.04 14.60 -8.95
N SER A 3 10.33 13.64 -8.36
CA SER A 3 8.87 13.53 -8.44
C SER A 3 8.30 13.58 -7.03
N ILE A 4 7.09 14.11 -6.91
CA ILE A 4 6.31 14.09 -5.67
C ILE A 4 4.96 13.46 -5.98
N THR A 5 4.43 12.68 -5.05
CA THR A 5 3.05 12.20 -5.10
C THR A 5 2.31 12.82 -3.93
N VAL A 6 1.28 13.61 -4.23
CA VAL A 6 0.45 14.31 -3.24
C VAL A 6 -1.01 14.03 -3.53
N THR A 7 -1.83 13.91 -2.49
CA THR A 7 -3.29 13.83 -2.64
C THR A 7 -3.85 15.23 -2.47
N LEU A 8 -4.54 15.72 -3.49
CA LEU A 8 -5.08 17.09 -3.50
C LEU A 8 -6.59 17.08 -3.69
N HIS A 9 -7.29 18.02 -3.06
CA HIS A 9 -8.71 18.23 -3.27
C HIS A 9 -8.94 18.94 -4.60
N ARG A 10 -9.75 18.34 -5.48
CA ARG A 10 -10.06 18.90 -6.80
C ARG A 10 -11.15 19.95 -6.68
N VAL A 11 -10.89 21.14 -7.22
CA VAL A 11 -11.86 22.24 -7.34
C VAL A 11 -12.01 22.66 -8.80
N PHE A 12 -13.19 23.18 -9.15
CA PHE A 12 -13.43 23.77 -10.46
C PHE A 12 -13.47 25.28 -10.33
N ASN A 13 -12.67 25.96 -11.15
CA ASN A 13 -12.66 27.42 -11.19
C ASN A 13 -12.67 27.89 -12.64
N LYS A 14 -13.73 28.60 -13.05
CA LYS A 14 -13.87 29.19 -14.39
C LYS A 14 -13.53 28.21 -15.53
N GLY A 15 -14.02 26.97 -15.46
CA GLY A 15 -13.77 25.94 -16.48
C GLY A 15 -12.37 25.30 -16.44
N HIS A 16 -11.53 25.65 -15.46
CA HIS A 16 -10.21 25.05 -15.27
C HIS A 16 -10.26 23.95 -14.20
N LEU A 17 -9.51 22.88 -14.45
CA LEU A 17 -9.21 21.85 -13.44
C LEU A 17 -8.19 22.43 -12.47
N CYS A 18 -8.58 22.60 -11.21
CA CYS A 18 -7.73 23.13 -10.17
C CYS A 18 -7.62 22.14 -9.01
N PHE A 19 -6.54 22.27 -8.25
CA PHE A 19 -6.31 21.50 -7.04
C PHE A 19 -5.95 22.46 -5.91
N GLU A 20 -6.54 22.24 -4.73
CA GLU A 20 -6.12 22.94 -3.53
C GLU A 20 -4.70 22.53 -3.14
N LEU A 21 -3.90 23.49 -2.66
CA LEU A 21 -2.58 23.18 -2.15
C LEU A 21 -2.69 22.34 -0.87
N PRO A 22 -1.81 21.34 -0.66
CA PRO A 22 -1.83 20.51 0.54
C PRO A 22 -1.49 21.37 1.77
N ASN A 23 -2.02 21.05 2.94
CA ASN A 23 -1.74 21.83 4.15
C ASN A 23 -0.32 21.62 4.70
N ASN A 24 0.30 20.47 4.40
CA ASN A 24 1.63 20.10 4.84
C ASN A 24 2.73 20.96 4.18
N LEU A 25 3.62 21.55 5.00
CA LEU A 25 4.74 22.39 4.54
C LEU A 25 5.73 21.64 3.63
N ALA A 26 6.04 20.37 3.93
CA ALA A 26 6.94 19.57 3.13
C ALA A 26 6.37 19.31 1.72
N ASP A 27 5.08 19.00 1.63
CA ASP A 27 4.41 18.78 0.35
C ASP A 27 4.33 20.08 -0.47
N LYS A 28 4.01 21.22 0.18
CA LYS A 28 4.02 22.54 -0.46
C LYS A 28 5.40 22.86 -1.05
N GLU A 29 6.46 22.67 -0.28
CA GLU A 29 7.82 22.96 -0.75
C GLU A 29 8.25 21.99 -1.86
N GLY A 30 7.88 20.71 -1.77
CA GLY A 30 8.16 19.73 -2.82
C GLY A 30 7.45 20.06 -4.14
N ILE A 31 6.17 20.45 -4.10
CA ILE A 31 5.44 20.96 -5.27
C ILE A 31 6.16 22.20 -5.83
N ARG A 32 6.51 23.17 -4.97
CA ARG A 32 7.20 24.41 -5.38
C ARG A 32 8.50 24.11 -6.12
N GLN A 33 9.32 23.20 -5.61
CA GLN A 33 10.59 22.81 -6.25
C GLN A 33 10.38 22.19 -7.63
N ILE A 34 9.36 21.33 -7.80
CA ILE A 34 9.06 20.71 -9.09
C ILE A 34 8.56 21.77 -10.09
N LEU A 35 7.65 22.66 -9.66
CA LEU A 35 7.14 23.73 -10.52
C LEU A 35 8.25 24.70 -10.94
N SER A 36 9.14 25.09 -10.02
CA SER A 36 10.32 25.90 -10.37
C SER A 36 11.22 25.20 -11.39
N TYR A 37 11.50 23.90 -11.18
CA TYR A 37 12.28 23.13 -12.14
C TYR A 37 11.61 23.05 -13.53
N CYS A 38 10.30 22.84 -13.59
CA CYS A 38 9.55 22.77 -14.85
C CYS A 38 9.57 24.11 -15.59
N ARG A 39 9.39 25.22 -14.87
CA ARG A 39 9.53 26.58 -15.42
C ARG A 39 10.90 26.78 -16.05
N ASP A 40 11.96 26.45 -15.30
CA ASP A 40 13.33 26.77 -15.69
C ASP A 40 13.89 25.84 -16.78
N LYS A 41 13.44 24.57 -16.81
CA LYS A 41 14.06 23.50 -17.64
C LYS A 41 13.11 22.78 -18.59
N LYS A 42 11.79 22.95 -18.46
CA LYS A 42 10.76 22.19 -19.21
C LYS A 42 9.67 23.07 -19.83
N ASN A 43 9.97 24.35 -20.08
CA ASN A 43 9.04 25.32 -20.69
C ASN A 43 7.71 25.43 -19.93
N ASP A 44 7.78 25.32 -18.60
CA ASP A 44 6.65 25.39 -17.67
C ASP A 44 5.59 24.28 -17.82
N TYR A 45 5.87 23.23 -18.58
CA TYR A 45 4.99 22.06 -18.69
C TYR A 45 5.24 21.05 -17.56
N VAL A 46 4.15 20.47 -17.08
CA VAL A 46 4.13 19.40 -16.07
C VAL A 46 3.40 18.17 -16.62
N SER A 47 3.93 16.98 -16.31
CA SER A 47 3.21 15.72 -16.54
C SER A 47 2.37 15.39 -15.32
N VAL A 48 1.10 15.04 -15.52
CA VAL A 48 0.13 14.77 -14.45
C VAL A 48 -0.45 13.37 -14.62
N THR A 49 -0.37 12.57 -13.56
CA THR A 49 -1.07 11.29 -13.47
C THR A 49 -2.24 11.42 -12.50
N LEU A 50 -3.47 11.27 -12.98
CA LEU A 50 -4.66 11.30 -12.15
C LEU A 50 -4.99 9.87 -11.71
N THR A 51 -5.02 9.67 -10.40
CA THR A 51 -5.44 8.41 -9.77
C THR A 51 -6.43 8.72 -8.67
N PRO A 52 -7.38 7.81 -8.37
CA PRO A 52 -8.18 7.93 -7.15
C PRO A 52 -7.25 8.08 -5.94
N PRO A 53 -7.58 8.94 -4.96
CA PRO A 53 -6.76 9.04 -3.75
C PRO A 53 -6.62 7.65 -3.16
N ARG A 54 -5.38 7.18 -3.01
CA ARG A 54 -5.11 5.94 -2.28
C ARG A 54 -5.74 6.11 -0.91
N ARG A 55 -6.79 5.37 -0.58
CA ARG A 55 -7.19 5.22 0.83
C ARG A 55 -5.97 4.60 1.50
N PRO A 56 -5.24 5.33 2.36
CA PRO A 56 -4.26 4.67 3.20
C PRO A 56 -5.04 3.59 3.96
N ARG A 57 -4.49 2.38 4.02
CA ARG A 57 -5.09 1.31 4.81
C ARG A 57 -5.41 1.84 6.21
N SER A 58 -6.53 1.45 6.80
CA SER A 58 -6.82 1.79 8.19
C SER A 58 -5.65 1.32 9.06
N THR A 59 -5.14 2.19 9.92
CA THR A 59 -4.13 1.89 10.93
C THR A 59 -4.71 2.25 12.29
N GLY A 60 -4.72 1.30 13.24
CA GLY A 60 -5.32 1.46 14.57
C GLY A 60 -5.90 0.15 15.11
N ASP A 61 -6.36 0.13 16.36
CA ASP A 61 -7.12 -0.99 16.92
C ASP A 61 -8.38 -1.25 16.08
N HIS A 62 -8.68 -2.52 15.81
CA HIS A 62 -9.71 -2.98 14.85
C HIS A 62 -9.47 -2.65 13.36
N SER A 63 -8.25 -2.27 12.97
CA SER A 63 -7.91 -2.14 11.55
C SER A 63 -7.65 -3.49 10.89
N GLN A 64 -7.84 -3.59 9.56
CA GLN A 64 -7.45 -4.78 8.79
C GLN A 64 -5.98 -5.21 9.01
N ASN A 65 -5.09 -4.26 9.30
CA ASN A 65 -3.70 -4.55 9.60
C ASN A 65 -3.52 -5.16 11.00
N HIS A 66 -4.30 -4.69 11.98
CA HIS A 66 -4.37 -5.32 13.29
C HIS A 66 -4.91 -6.75 13.16
N HIS A 67 -5.97 -6.93 12.36
CA HIS A 67 -6.56 -8.23 12.08
C HIS A 67 -5.56 -9.22 11.44
N LEU A 68 -4.94 -8.82 10.32
CA LEU A 68 -3.92 -9.62 9.65
C LEU A 68 -2.76 -9.99 10.59
N ASN A 69 -2.24 -9.01 11.34
CA ASN A 69 -1.13 -9.28 12.25
C ASN A 69 -1.55 -10.17 13.42
N GLY A 70 -2.79 -10.05 13.90
CA GLY A 70 -3.38 -10.94 14.89
C GLY A 70 -3.38 -12.40 14.42
N HIS A 71 -3.83 -12.65 13.18
CA HIS A 71 -3.75 -14.00 12.59
C HIS A 71 -2.33 -14.51 12.42
N ILE A 72 -1.41 -13.68 11.92
CA ILE A 72 0.00 -14.08 11.77
C ILE A 72 0.58 -14.47 13.14
N MET A 73 0.30 -13.70 14.19
CA MET A 73 0.77 -14.00 15.55
C MET A 73 0.17 -15.30 16.11
N GLN A 74 -1.10 -15.59 15.82
CA GLN A 74 -1.71 -16.89 16.18
C GLN A 74 -0.98 -18.04 15.49
N ILE A 75 -0.74 -17.93 14.18
CA ILE A 75 0.02 -18.95 13.42
C ILE A 75 1.46 -19.08 13.96
N CYS A 76 2.12 -17.98 14.33
CA CYS A 76 3.43 -18.03 14.98
C CYS A 76 3.38 -18.80 16.30
N ALA A 77 2.37 -18.56 17.13
CA ALA A 77 2.21 -19.22 18.41
C ALA A 77 1.98 -20.73 18.26
N ASP A 78 1.18 -21.14 17.29
CA ASP A 78 0.88 -22.57 17.04
C ASP A 78 2.03 -23.31 16.34
N THR A 79 2.74 -22.65 15.41
CA THR A 79 3.80 -23.30 14.62
C THR A 79 5.20 -23.16 15.21
N GLY A 80 5.42 -22.22 16.12
CA GLY A 80 6.74 -21.87 16.66
C GLY A 80 7.63 -21.07 15.70
N ASN A 81 7.14 -20.69 14.51
CA ASN A 81 7.91 -19.88 13.56
C ASN A 81 7.88 -18.40 13.91
N ASP A 82 8.92 -17.68 13.53
CA ASP A 82 8.97 -16.23 13.71
C ASP A 82 7.99 -15.51 12.77
N TYR A 83 7.66 -14.28 13.17
CA TYR A 83 6.70 -13.43 12.49
C TYR A 83 7.06 -13.17 11.03
N GLU A 84 8.33 -12.91 10.70
CA GLU A 84 8.74 -12.60 9.33
C GLU A 84 8.63 -13.84 8.43
N THR A 85 8.95 -15.03 8.96
CA THR A 85 8.79 -16.30 8.24
C THR A 85 7.33 -16.58 7.89
N VAL A 86 6.43 -16.52 8.87
CA VAL A 86 4.99 -16.74 8.63
C VAL A 86 4.46 -15.67 7.66
N LYS A 87 4.82 -14.42 7.87
CA LYS A 87 4.40 -13.30 7.03
C LYS A 87 4.88 -13.41 5.58
N ALA A 88 6.12 -13.87 5.37
CA ALA A 88 6.63 -14.14 4.03
C ALA A 88 5.81 -15.24 3.35
N LYS A 89 5.46 -16.29 4.07
CA LYS A 89 4.64 -17.38 3.52
C LYS A 89 3.22 -16.93 3.16
N VAL A 90 2.57 -16.14 4.01
CA VAL A 90 1.26 -15.53 3.73
C VAL A 90 1.32 -14.68 2.46
N LYS A 91 2.34 -13.84 2.30
CA LYS A 91 2.51 -13.02 1.10
C LYS A 91 2.70 -13.85 -0.17
N MET A 92 3.45 -14.94 -0.08
CA MET A 92 3.63 -15.85 -1.21
C MET A 92 2.31 -16.50 -1.64
N ILE A 93 1.52 -17.01 -0.68
CA ILE A 93 0.19 -17.55 -0.96
C ILE A 93 -0.72 -16.47 -1.57
N ALA A 94 -0.66 -15.24 -1.06
CA ALA A 94 -1.41 -14.10 -1.58
C ALA A 94 -1.07 -13.80 -3.06
N CYS A 95 0.22 -13.84 -3.42
CA CYS A 95 0.66 -13.66 -4.81
C CYS A 95 0.16 -14.80 -5.71
N GLU A 96 0.30 -16.05 -5.23
CA GLU A 96 0.01 -17.26 -6.02
C GLU A 96 -1.48 -17.51 -6.22
N SER A 97 -2.30 -17.19 -5.21
CA SER A 97 -3.72 -17.61 -5.16
C SER A 97 -4.72 -16.47 -5.33
N PHE A 98 -4.33 -15.24 -5.00
CA PHE A 98 -5.26 -14.10 -4.92
C PHE A 98 -4.84 -12.89 -5.77
N GLY A 99 -3.72 -12.99 -6.49
CA GLY A 99 -3.24 -11.92 -7.38
C GLY A 99 -2.67 -10.71 -6.63
N TYR A 100 -2.15 -10.91 -5.40
CA TYR A 100 -1.47 -9.84 -4.67
C TYR A 100 -0.28 -9.31 -5.49
N PRO A 101 -0.12 -7.97 -5.65
CA PRO A 101 0.92 -7.43 -6.51
C PRO A 101 2.32 -7.83 -6.08
N TYR A 102 3.17 -8.16 -7.06
CA TYR A 102 4.56 -8.50 -6.84
C TYR A 102 5.44 -8.02 -7.99
N THR A 103 6.74 -8.06 -7.76
CA THR A 103 7.78 -7.95 -8.80
C THR A 103 8.61 -9.20 -8.80
N GLU A 104 9.27 -9.53 -9.90
CA GLU A 104 10.22 -10.64 -9.95
C GLU A 104 11.65 -10.11 -9.92
N PHE A 105 12.49 -10.73 -9.09
CA PHE A 105 13.93 -10.47 -9.05
C PHE A 105 14.68 -11.79 -9.13
N GLN A 106 15.45 -11.99 -10.20
CA GLN A 106 16.18 -13.24 -10.46
C GLN A 106 15.28 -14.49 -10.44
N GLY A 107 14.06 -14.39 -10.98
CA GLY A 107 13.08 -15.48 -11.00
C GLY A 107 12.41 -15.76 -9.65
N VAL A 108 12.68 -14.95 -8.64
CA VAL A 108 12.04 -15.02 -7.32
C VAL A 108 10.94 -13.97 -7.25
N ILE A 109 9.75 -14.38 -6.84
CA ILE A 109 8.64 -13.49 -6.53
C ILE A 109 9.02 -12.66 -5.31
N VAL A 110 8.98 -11.34 -5.47
CA VAL A 110 9.17 -10.34 -4.41
C VAL A 110 7.83 -9.62 -4.22
N PRO A 111 7.04 -10.01 -3.21
CA PRO A 111 5.73 -9.41 -2.96
C PRO A 111 5.81 -7.91 -2.67
N GLN A 112 4.77 -7.17 -3.07
CA GLN A 112 4.65 -5.75 -2.75
C GLN A 112 4.67 -5.53 -1.22
N GLY A 113 5.45 -4.55 -0.77
CA GLY A 113 5.44 -4.13 0.62
C GLY A 113 4.07 -3.61 1.04
N GLU A 114 3.61 -4.04 2.21
CA GLU A 114 2.28 -3.70 2.75
C GLU A 114 2.03 -2.18 2.82
N SER A 115 3.05 -1.37 3.08
CA SER A 115 2.90 0.10 3.08
C SER A 115 2.34 0.67 1.77
N LYS A 116 2.40 -0.09 0.67
CA LYS A 116 1.84 0.24 -0.64
C LYS A 116 0.51 -0.47 -0.93
N ALA A 117 0.11 -1.42 -0.08
CA ALA A 117 -1.08 -2.22 -0.29
C ALA A 117 -2.36 -1.41 -0.16
N SER A 118 -3.36 -1.71 -0.99
CA SER A 118 -4.72 -1.19 -0.87
C SER A 118 -5.54 -1.97 0.20
N THR A 119 -6.77 -1.53 0.48
CA THR A 119 -7.74 -2.26 1.33
C THR A 119 -8.08 -3.64 0.75
N GLU A 120 -8.22 -3.72 -0.57
CA GLU A 120 -8.53 -4.96 -1.30
C GLU A 120 -7.33 -5.91 -1.28
N GLU A 121 -6.14 -5.39 -1.53
CA GLU A 121 -4.90 -6.17 -1.45
C GLU A 121 -4.61 -6.66 -0.01
N CYS A 122 -5.05 -5.90 1.00
CA CYS A 122 -4.99 -6.35 2.39
C CYS A 122 -5.96 -7.49 2.67
N ALA A 123 -7.13 -7.53 2.01
CA ALA A 123 -8.05 -8.67 2.11
C ALA A 123 -7.41 -9.93 1.53
N TYR A 124 -6.69 -9.83 0.41
CA TYR A 124 -5.93 -10.98 -0.14
C TYR A 124 -4.92 -11.56 0.85
N LEU A 125 -4.26 -10.71 1.65
CA LEU A 125 -3.34 -11.17 2.69
C LEU A 125 -4.07 -11.87 3.85
N ILE A 126 -5.27 -11.40 4.22
CA ILE A 126 -6.09 -12.02 5.27
C ILE A 126 -6.60 -13.39 4.81
N GLU A 127 -7.15 -13.48 3.60
CA GLU A 127 -7.58 -14.75 2.99
C GLU A 127 -6.41 -15.73 2.86
N ALA A 128 -5.23 -15.25 2.47
CA ALA A 128 -4.02 -16.08 2.43
C ALA A 128 -3.58 -16.58 3.82
N ALA A 129 -3.79 -15.79 4.88
CA ALA A 129 -3.54 -16.22 6.25
C ALA A 129 -4.53 -17.31 6.70
N HIS A 130 -5.81 -17.19 6.34
CA HIS A 130 -6.79 -18.26 6.57
C HIS A 130 -6.45 -19.54 5.81
N LEU A 131 -6.03 -19.42 4.55
CA LEU A 131 -5.62 -20.56 3.73
C LEU A 131 -4.41 -21.26 4.36
N LEU A 132 -3.39 -20.50 4.77
CA LEU A 132 -2.24 -21.05 5.47
C LEU A 132 -2.64 -21.76 6.79
N ALA A 133 -3.50 -21.13 7.59
CA ALA A 133 -3.97 -21.71 8.84
C ALA A 133 -4.75 -23.01 8.60
N ALA A 134 -5.64 -23.04 7.60
CA ALA A 134 -6.39 -24.22 7.22
C ALA A 134 -5.48 -25.38 6.79
N ASP A 135 -4.46 -25.10 5.97
CA ASP A 135 -3.46 -26.10 5.55
C ASP A 135 -2.67 -26.67 6.73
N LEU A 136 -2.46 -25.87 7.77
CA LEU A 136 -1.78 -26.26 9.01
C LEU A 136 -2.72 -26.88 10.06
N GLY A 137 -4.03 -26.92 9.81
CA GLY A 137 -5.03 -27.40 10.77
C GLY A 137 -5.25 -26.45 11.96
N ILE A 138 -4.94 -25.16 11.80
CA ILE A 138 -5.07 -24.11 12.82
C ILE A 138 -6.42 -23.39 12.63
N ILE A 139 -7.16 -23.21 13.72
CA ILE A 139 -8.39 -22.43 13.74
C ILE A 139 -8.07 -21.02 14.25
N LEU A 140 -8.08 -20.05 13.33
CA LEU A 140 -7.89 -18.64 13.67
C LEU A 140 -9.11 -18.08 14.38
N LYS A 141 -8.86 -17.22 15.37
CA LYS A 141 -9.87 -16.40 16.02
C LYS A 141 -9.95 -15.05 15.33
N GLU A 142 -11.17 -14.64 14.98
CA GLU A 142 -11.51 -13.30 14.51
C GLU A 142 -11.58 -12.34 15.71
N GLU A 143 -10.89 -11.20 15.64
CA GLU A 143 -10.91 -10.13 16.66
C GLU A 143 -11.22 -8.76 16.04
#